data_AF-A0A8C0X5M6-F1
#
_entry.id   AF-A0A8C0X5M6-F1
#
_cell.length_a   1.000
_cell.length_b   1.000
_cell.length_c   1.000
_cell.angle_alpha   90.00
_cell.angle_beta   90.00
_cell.angle_gamma   90.00
#
_symmetry.space_group_name_H-M   'P 1'
#
loop_
_entity.id
_entity.type
_entity.pdbx_description
1 polymer ?
#
loop_
_entity_poly.entity_id
_entity_poly.type
_entity_poly.pdbx_seq_one_letter_code
_entity_poly.pdbx_strand_id
1 'polypeptide(L)'
;MAQAGRKKRSTHNSKMVSSLLARIQAILQKEMVREFLGEFMSTYVMMVLGLGSVAHMVLGDTKLGSYLGVNLGFGFGVTMGVHMAGNISGAHMNAAVTFTSCALGRMPWKKFPAYVLGQFLGSFLAAATTYMLFYTAIEHFADGELMVTGPKATAGIFATYLPNHMTLWRGFLDEVFLTGILQLCLFAITDKNNNPALQGTEALVIGILICVIGISLGMNSGYAINPSRDLPPRFFTFIAGWGEQVFSAGDNWWWVPLVAPPLGAYLGGIIYLVFIGSSIPQEPRRLENSVTQEDRRTTVVPKTVSYKSSITPAYPVLVQPAPPLCDSILLERF
;
A
#
# COMPACT_ATOMS: atom_id res chain seq x y z
N MET A 1 -49.63 4.29 -33.66
CA MET A 1 -48.34 5.03 -33.77
C MET A 1 -47.58 5.20 -32.44
N ALA A 2 -48.22 5.23 -31.26
CA ALA A 2 -47.54 5.49 -29.97
C ALA A 2 -46.59 4.37 -29.46
N GLN A 3 -46.84 3.10 -29.77
CA GLN A 3 -46.02 1.96 -29.31
C GLN A 3 -44.62 1.89 -29.97
N ALA A 4 -44.52 2.29 -31.25
CA ALA A 4 -43.24 2.30 -31.98
C ALA A 4 -42.28 3.37 -31.44
N GLY A 5 -42.80 4.54 -31.04
CA GLY A 5 -42.04 5.60 -30.39
C GLY A 5 -41.49 5.18 -29.03
N ARG A 6 -42.28 4.44 -28.23
CA ARG A 6 -41.87 3.96 -26.89
C ARG A 6 -40.75 2.91 -26.99
N LYS A 7 -40.81 1.99 -27.96
CA LYS A 7 -39.79 0.96 -28.21
C LYS A 7 -38.48 1.54 -28.74
N LYS A 8 -38.53 2.55 -29.63
CA LYS A 8 -37.35 3.28 -30.12
C LYS A 8 -36.67 4.12 -29.03
N ARG A 9 -37.45 4.75 -28.15
CA ARG A 9 -36.92 5.53 -27.01
C ARG A 9 -36.26 4.63 -25.96
N SER A 10 -36.84 3.46 -25.70
CA SER A 10 -36.29 2.44 -24.79
C SER A 10 -34.97 1.84 -25.30
N THR A 11 -34.88 1.48 -26.59
CA THR A 11 -33.64 0.91 -27.16
C THR A 11 -32.53 1.95 -27.31
N HIS A 12 -32.88 3.22 -27.56
CA HIS A 12 -31.89 4.30 -27.61
C HIS A 12 -31.31 4.61 -26.22
N ASN A 13 -32.15 4.68 -25.19
CA ASN A 13 -31.69 4.83 -23.80
C ASN A 13 -30.81 3.66 -23.36
N SER A 14 -31.19 2.42 -23.69
CA SER A 14 -30.38 1.23 -23.37
C SER A 14 -28.98 1.26 -24.02
N LYS A 15 -28.88 1.65 -25.30
CA LYS A 15 -27.59 1.80 -25.99
C LYS A 15 -26.76 2.97 -25.47
N MET A 16 -27.41 4.04 -25.03
CA MET A 16 -26.73 5.20 -24.45
C MET A 16 -26.15 4.86 -23.07
N VAL A 17 -26.91 4.15 -22.22
CA VAL A 17 -26.41 3.67 -20.91
C VAL A 17 -25.28 2.66 -21.10
N SER A 18 -25.38 1.72 -22.06
CA SER A 18 -24.29 0.77 -22.30
C SER A 18 -23.01 1.44 -22.81
N SER A 19 -23.13 2.47 -23.67
CA SER A 19 -22.00 3.27 -24.12
C SER A 19 -21.35 4.08 -22.99
N LEU A 20 -22.15 4.65 -22.09
CA LEU A 20 -21.66 5.37 -20.91
C LEU A 20 -20.90 4.43 -19.95
N LEU A 21 -21.46 3.26 -19.65
CA LEU A 21 -20.83 2.26 -18.79
C LEU A 21 -19.49 1.78 -19.37
N ALA A 22 -19.44 1.52 -20.68
CA ALA A 22 -18.19 1.15 -21.36
C ALA A 22 -17.12 2.25 -21.26
N ARG A 23 -17.52 3.53 -21.38
CA ARG A 23 -16.60 4.67 -21.21
C ARG A 23 -16.08 4.79 -19.79
N ILE A 24 -16.96 4.64 -18.79
CA ILE A 24 -16.57 4.64 -17.38
C ILE A 24 -15.58 3.51 -17.11
N GLN A 25 -15.89 2.29 -17.57
CA GLN A 25 -15.01 1.14 -17.42
C GLN A 25 -13.65 1.40 -18.08
N ALA A 26 -13.60 1.96 -19.27
CA ALA A 26 -12.34 2.31 -19.93
C ALA A 26 -11.50 3.32 -19.14
N ILE A 27 -12.13 4.31 -18.48
CA ILE A 27 -11.44 5.26 -17.61
C ILE A 27 -10.92 4.56 -16.36
N LEU A 28 -11.75 3.73 -15.72
CA LEU A 28 -11.37 2.96 -14.53
C LEU A 28 -10.25 1.96 -14.78
N GLN A 29 -10.07 1.52 -16.02
CA GLN A 29 -8.99 0.61 -16.41
C GLN A 29 -7.65 1.32 -16.66
N LYS A 30 -7.61 2.66 -16.70
CA LYS A 30 -6.35 3.39 -16.81
C LYS A 30 -5.49 3.12 -15.57
N GLU A 31 -4.22 2.78 -15.79
CA GLU A 31 -3.26 2.41 -14.74
C GLU A 31 -3.29 3.36 -13.54
N MET A 32 -3.08 4.66 -13.78
CA MET A 32 -3.10 5.70 -12.73
C MET A 32 -4.40 5.73 -11.92
N VAL A 33 -5.55 5.47 -12.56
CA VAL A 33 -6.86 5.49 -11.90
C VAL A 33 -7.02 4.23 -11.05
N ARG A 34 -6.60 3.07 -11.56
CA ARG A 34 -6.58 1.82 -10.80
C ARG A 34 -5.69 1.94 -9.57
N GLU A 35 -4.50 2.51 -9.72
CA GLU A 35 -3.56 2.73 -8.62
C GLU A 35 -4.11 3.70 -7.60
N PHE A 36 -4.68 4.83 -8.04
CA PHE A 36 -5.38 5.78 -7.15
C PHE A 36 -6.49 5.11 -6.34
N LEU A 37 -7.37 4.34 -6.99
CA LEU A 37 -8.48 3.65 -6.32
C LEU A 37 -7.98 2.54 -5.40
N GLY A 38 -6.91 1.84 -5.79
CA GLY A 38 -6.23 0.85 -4.98
C GLY A 38 -5.69 1.47 -3.69
N GLU A 39 -4.90 2.54 -3.81
CA GLU A 39 -4.34 3.29 -2.68
C GLU A 39 -5.41 3.93 -1.80
N PHE A 40 -6.51 4.41 -2.39
CA PHE A 40 -7.66 4.91 -1.65
C PHE A 40 -8.27 3.80 -0.76
N MET A 41 -8.62 2.66 -1.36
CA MET A 41 -9.30 1.58 -0.63
C MET A 41 -8.40 0.90 0.39
N SER A 42 -7.13 0.66 0.05
CA SER A 42 -6.17 0.04 0.97
C SER A 42 -5.90 0.93 2.18
N THR A 43 -5.69 2.24 1.96
CA THR A 43 -5.49 3.21 3.05
C THR A 43 -6.77 3.36 3.88
N TYR A 44 -7.95 3.40 3.24
CA TYR A 44 -9.23 3.47 3.95
C TYR A 44 -9.41 2.28 4.90
N VAL A 45 -9.19 1.05 4.43
CA VAL A 45 -9.33 -0.16 5.25
C VAL A 45 -8.32 -0.16 6.40
N MET A 46 -7.05 0.14 6.11
CA MET A 46 -6.00 0.26 7.13
C MET A 46 -6.40 1.26 8.23
N MET A 47 -6.90 2.43 7.83
CA MET A 47 -7.25 3.51 8.75
C MET A 47 -8.52 3.21 9.55
N VAL A 48 -9.58 2.66 8.96
CA VAL A 48 -10.80 2.30 9.72
C VAL A 48 -10.46 1.31 10.85
N LEU A 49 -9.65 0.29 10.54
CA LEU A 49 -9.24 -0.72 11.51
C LEU A 49 -8.28 -0.15 12.57
N GLY A 50 -7.27 0.60 12.14
CA GLY A 50 -6.33 1.27 13.02
C GLY A 50 -7.00 2.28 13.96
N LEU A 51 -7.69 3.29 13.42
CA LEU A 51 -8.41 4.30 14.21
C LEU A 51 -9.49 3.68 15.10
N GLY A 52 -10.21 2.67 14.59
CA GLY A 52 -11.20 1.93 15.38
C GLY A 52 -10.60 1.24 16.60
N SER A 53 -9.37 0.69 16.49
CA SER A 53 -8.66 0.11 17.63
C SER A 53 -8.24 1.17 18.66
N VAL A 54 -7.86 2.37 18.21
CA VAL A 54 -7.55 3.50 19.13
C VAL A 54 -8.83 3.97 19.84
N ALA A 55 -9.95 4.06 19.10
CA ALA A 55 -11.25 4.39 19.68
C ALA A 55 -11.65 3.38 20.76
N HIS A 56 -11.44 2.07 20.54
CA HIS A 56 -11.66 1.04 21.57
C HIS A 56 -10.79 1.24 22.81
N MET A 57 -9.51 1.60 22.63
CA MET A 57 -8.61 1.86 23.76
C MET A 57 -9.01 3.10 24.55
N VAL A 58 -9.36 4.20 23.88
CA VAL A 58 -9.67 5.48 24.50
C VAL A 58 -11.06 5.46 25.16
N LEU A 59 -12.07 5.00 24.42
CA LEU A 59 -13.48 5.08 24.84
C LEU A 59 -13.93 3.87 25.67
N GLY A 60 -13.17 2.76 25.62
CA GLY A 60 -13.54 1.48 26.23
C GLY A 60 -13.21 1.34 27.72
N ASP A 61 -12.95 2.44 28.44
CA ASP A 61 -12.69 2.49 29.89
C ASP A 61 -11.65 1.45 30.34
N THR A 62 -10.58 1.25 29.55
CA THR A 62 -9.50 0.24 29.73
C THR A 62 -9.92 -1.24 29.74
N LYS A 63 -11.20 -1.54 29.59
CA LYS A 63 -11.74 -2.93 29.60
C LYS A 63 -11.83 -3.54 28.21
N LEU A 64 -12.15 -2.72 27.21
CA LEU A 64 -12.43 -3.17 25.84
C LEU A 64 -11.25 -2.96 24.88
N GLY A 65 -10.23 -2.19 25.26
CA GLY A 65 -9.08 -1.90 24.43
C GLY A 65 -7.80 -1.71 25.24
N SER A 66 -6.67 -1.91 24.57
CA SER A 66 -5.33 -1.79 25.15
C SER A 66 -4.35 -1.29 24.10
N TYR A 67 -3.18 -0.83 24.53
CA TYR A 67 -2.12 -0.42 23.62
C TYR A 67 -1.69 -1.55 22.67
N LEU A 68 -1.65 -2.80 23.17
CA LEU A 68 -1.42 -3.97 22.33
C LEU A 68 -2.52 -4.14 21.27
N GLY A 69 -3.78 -3.92 21.65
CA GLY A 69 -4.92 -3.93 20.72
C GLY A 69 -4.75 -2.90 19.59
N VAL A 70 -4.20 -1.73 19.89
CA VAL A 70 -3.89 -0.71 18.86
C VAL A 70 -2.80 -1.21 17.90
N ASN A 71 -1.73 -1.80 18.43
CA ASN A 71 -0.64 -2.32 17.61
C ASN A 71 -1.11 -3.44 16.67
N LEU A 72 -1.92 -4.38 17.19
CA LEU A 72 -2.53 -5.45 16.39
C LEU A 72 -3.52 -4.90 15.36
N GLY A 73 -4.35 -3.93 15.75
CA GLY A 73 -5.35 -3.31 14.88
C GLY A 73 -4.72 -2.59 13.68
N PHE A 74 -3.69 -1.77 13.93
CA PHE A 74 -2.93 -1.12 12.84
C PHE A 74 -2.16 -2.14 11.98
N GLY A 75 -1.46 -3.09 12.60
CA GLY A 75 -0.65 -4.05 11.84
C GLY A 75 -1.49 -4.96 10.94
N PHE A 76 -2.56 -5.57 11.47
CA PHE A 76 -3.45 -6.37 10.63
C PHE A 76 -4.32 -5.52 9.69
N GLY A 77 -4.58 -4.26 10.05
CA GLY A 77 -5.17 -3.28 9.12
C GLY A 77 -4.29 -3.06 7.89
N VAL A 78 -2.97 -2.92 8.09
CA VAL A 78 -1.98 -2.87 7.00
C VAL A 78 -1.98 -4.17 6.21
N THR A 79 -2.00 -5.35 6.85
CA THR A 79 -2.11 -6.64 6.14
C THR A 79 -3.31 -6.69 5.20
N MET A 80 -4.50 -6.27 5.67
CA MET A 80 -5.70 -6.22 4.84
C MET A 80 -5.56 -5.22 3.70
N GLY A 81 -4.97 -4.05 3.95
CA GLY A 81 -4.70 -3.06 2.91
C GLY A 81 -3.74 -3.59 1.81
N VAL A 82 -2.71 -4.36 2.19
CA VAL A 82 -1.84 -5.04 1.22
C VAL A 82 -2.62 -6.04 0.37
N HIS A 83 -3.52 -6.83 0.97
CA HIS A 83 -4.39 -7.73 0.19
C HIS A 83 -5.34 -6.98 -0.76
N MET A 84 -5.79 -5.78 -0.40
CA MET A 84 -6.68 -4.98 -1.25
C MET A 84 -5.99 -4.44 -2.50
N ALA A 85 -4.74 -3.98 -2.40
CA ALA A 85 -4.11 -3.20 -3.47
C ALA A 85 -2.70 -3.67 -3.88
N GLY A 86 -2.16 -4.72 -3.28
CA GLY A 86 -0.77 -5.17 -3.51
C GLY A 86 -0.48 -5.45 -4.99
N ASN A 87 -1.38 -6.17 -5.67
CA ASN A 87 -1.26 -6.47 -7.11
C ASN A 87 -1.79 -5.37 -8.04
N ILE A 88 -2.23 -4.23 -7.49
CA ILE A 88 -2.79 -3.11 -8.26
C ILE A 88 -1.82 -1.92 -8.23
N SER A 89 -1.44 -1.46 -7.03
CA SER A 89 -0.60 -0.29 -6.81
C SER A 89 0.72 -0.61 -6.10
N GLY A 90 0.89 -1.84 -5.59
CA GLY A 90 1.92 -2.17 -4.61
C GLY A 90 1.49 -1.91 -3.16
N ALA A 91 0.28 -1.40 -2.93
CA ALA A 91 -0.29 -1.06 -1.62
C ALA A 91 0.68 -0.25 -0.75
N HIS A 92 1.11 0.92 -1.23
CA HIS A 92 2.01 1.76 -0.44
C HIS A 92 1.32 2.24 0.84
N MET A 93 0.08 2.72 0.74
CA MET A 93 -0.76 3.25 1.83
C MET A 93 -0.11 4.39 2.64
N ASN A 94 1.06 4.85 2.19
CA ASN A 94 1.97 5.67 2.95
C ASN A 94 2.73 6.60 2.00
N ALA A 95 2.58 7.91 2.22
CA ALA A 95 3.21 8.92 1.40
C ALA A 95 4.75 8.90 1.53
N ALA A 96 5.31 8.49 2.67
CA ALA A 96 6.75 8.33 2.87
C ALA A 96 7.32 7.15 2.09
N VAL A 97 6.62 6.01 2.07
CA VAL A 97 6.99 4.84 1.24
C VAL A 97 6.88 5.19 -0.24
N THR A 98 5.82 5.89 -0.63
CA THR A 98 5.60 6.36 -2.00
C THR A 98 6.69 7.32 -2.46
N PHE A 99 7.04 8.28 -1.61
CA PHE A 99 8.15 9.21 -1.84
C PHE A 99 9.47 8.47 -2.01
N THR A 100 9.76 7.52 -1.12
CA THR A 100 11.03 6.76 -1.14
C THR A 100 11.14 5.88 -2.38
N SER A 101 10.05 5.22 -2.79
CA SER A 101 9.99 4.48 -4.05
C SER A 101 10.29 5.38 -5.25
N CYS A 102 9.83 6.63 -5.25
CA CYS A 102 10.20 7.59 -6.30
C CYS A 102 11.66 8.05 -6.23
N ALA A 103 12.12 8.44 -5.04
CA ALA A 103 13.47 8.96 -4.83
C ALA A 103 14.56 7.91 -5.14
N LEU A 104 14.26 6.63 -4.93
CA LEU A 104 15.15 5.51 -5.25
C LEU A 104 14.91 4.91 -6.64
N GLY A 105 14.13 5.56 -7.50
CA GLY A 105 13.94 5.16 -8.90
C GLY A 105 13.09 3.89 -9.11
N ARG A 106 12.36 3.43 -8.09
CA ARG A 106 11.45 2.27 -8.16
C ARG A 106 10.07 2.61 -8.69
N MET A 107 9.67 3.89 -8.64
CA MET A 107 8.40 4.38 -9.16
C MET A 107 8.58 5.73 -9.87
N PRO A 108 7.96 5.97 -11.04
CA PRO A 108 8.08 7.27 -11.71
C PRO A 108 7.35 8.38 -10.93
N TRP A 109 7.98 9.55 -10.79
CA TRP A 109 7.44 10.71 -10.05
C TRP A 109 6.05 11.16 -10.50
N LYS A 110 5.68 10.95 -11.77
CA LYS A 110 4.32 11.25 -12.27
C LYS A 110 3.19 10.52 -11.52
N LYS A 111 3.50 9.36 -10.90
CA LYS A 111 2.56 8.57 -10.09
C LYS A 111 2.38 9.13 -8.68
N PHE A 112 3.39 9.80 -8.15
CA PHE A 112 3.41 10.27 -6.76
C PHE A 112 2.16 11.07 -6.36
N PRO A 113 1.68 12.09 -7.12
CA PRO A 113 0.50 12.86 -6.74
C PRO A 113 -0.78 12.02 -6.68
N ALA A 114 -0.94 11.05 -7.59
CA ALA A 114 -2.12 10.19 -7.61
C ALA A 114 -2.14 9.25 -6.39
N TYR A 115 -1.00 8.66 -6.04
CA TYR A 115 -0.88 7.81 -4.86
C TYR A 115 -1.19 8.59 -3.58
N VAL A 116 -0.51 9.72 -3.37
CA VAL A 116 -0.70 10.54 -2.16
C VAL A 116 -2.13 11.06 -2.06
N LEU A 117 -2.73 11.51 -3.17
CA LEU A 117 -4.12 11.96 -3.16
C LEU A 117 -5.09 10.83 -2.83
N GLY A 118 -4.89 9.63 -3.39
CA GLY A 118 -5.70 8.45 -3.08
C GLY A 118 -5.61 8.08 -1.59
N GLN A 119 -4.38 8.01 -1.06
CA GLN A 119 -4.13 7.73 0.35
C GLN A 119 -4.75 8.78 1.27
N PHE A 120 -4.58 10.07 0.95
CA PHE A 120 -5.09 11.16 1.78
C PHE A 120 -6.62 11.17 1.83
N LEU A 121 -7.28 11.00 0.68
CA LEU A 121 -8.74 10.92 0.61
C LEU A 121 -9.29 9.66 1.31
N GLY A 122 -8.62 8.52 1.13
CA GLY A 122 -8.99 7.27 1.82
C GLY A 122 -8.89 7.40 3.34
N SER A 123 -7.80 7.98 3.83
CA SER A 123 -7.56 8.21 5.25
C SER A 123 -8.51 9.24 5.87
N PHE A 124 -8.77 10.35 5.17
CA PHE A 124 -9.74 11.36 5.59
C PHE A 124 -11.15 10.77 5.73
N LEU A 125 -11.60 10.01 4.73
CA LEU A 125 -12.92 9.37 4.79
C LEU A 125 -12.97 8.24 5.83
N ALA A 126 -11.87 7.53 6.07
CA ALA A 126 -11.80 6.57 7.16
C ALA A 126 -11.96 7.24 8.53
N ALA A 127 -11.34 8.40 8.74
CA ALA A 127 -11.53 9.19 9.96
C ALA A 127 -13.00 9.62 10.13
N ALA A 128 -13.64 10.12 9.07
CA ALA A 128 -15.06 10.45 9.09
C ALA A 128 -15.94 9.22 9.40
N THR A 129 -15.66 8.08 8.79
CA THR A 129 -16.36 6.81 9.07
C THR A 129 -16.19 6.40 10.52
N THR A 130 -14.97 6.40 11.06
CA THR A 130 -14.71 6.06 12.46
C THR A 130 -15.43 7.01 13.39
N TYR A 131 -15.41 8.32 13.13
CA TYR A 131 -16.18 9.28 13.93
C TYR A 131 -17.68 8.99 13.91
N MET A 132 -18.27 8.70 12.75
CA MET A 132 -19.70 8.36 12.65
C MET A 132 -20.05 7.07 13.40
N LEU A 133 -19.20 6.03 13.29
CA LEU A 133 -19.43 4.76 13.98
C LEU A 133 -19.32 4.87 15.50
N PHE A 134 -18.44 5.74 16.00
CA PHE A 134 -18.20 5.93 17.42
C PHE A 134 -18.85 7.21 17.97
N TYR A 135 -19.73 7.87 17.22
CA TYR A 135 -20.26 9.20 17.55
C TYR A 135 -20.81 9.28 18.98
N THR A 136 -21.73 8.38 19.34
CA THR A 136 -22.36 8.35 20.67
C THR A 136 -21.38 7.95 21.78
N ALA A 137 -20.37 7.12 21.47
CA ALA A 137 -19.34 6.72 22.42
C ALA A 137 -18.38 7.89 22.72
N ILE A 138 -18.02 8.66 21.68
CA ILE A 138 -17.22 9.89 21.82
C ILE A 138 -18.01 10.93 22.61
N GLU A 139 -19.27 11.17 22.26
CA GLU A 139 -20.14 12.12 22.95
C GLU A 139 -20.28 11.77 24.43
N HIS A 140 -20.51 10.50 24.76
CA HIS A 140 -20.62 10.02 26.13
C HIS A 140 -19.30 10.14 26.91
N PHE A 141 -18.17 9.76 26.32
CA PHE A 141 -16.87 9.84 26.98
C PHE A 141 -16.42 11.28 27.24
N ALA A 142 -16.67 12.15 26.26
CA ALA A 142 -16.18 13.52 26.23
C ALA A 142 -17.15 14.53 26.85
N ASP A 143 -18.31 14.10 27.36
CA ASP A 143 -19.40 14.95 27.87
C ASP A 143 -19.80 16.07 26.88
N GLY A 144 -19.77 15.77 25.58
CA GLY A 144 -20.05 16.75 24.51
C GLY A 144 -18.91 17.72 24.17
N GLU A 145 -17.76 17.66 24.85
CA GLU A 145 -16.62 18.55 24.60
C GLU A 145 -15.47 17.86 23.83
N LEU A 146 -15.24 18.26 22.58
CA LEU A 146 -14.22 17.67 21.72
C LEU A 146 -12.81 18.19 22.05
N MET A 147 -12.13 17.53 22.99
CA MET A 147 -10.81 17.96 23.49
C MET A 147 -9.63 17.36 22.72
N VAL A 148 -8.57 18.15 22.53
CA VAL A 148 -7.30 17.71 21.92
C VAL A 148 -6.30 17.18 22.95
N THR A 149 -6.24 17.82 24.12
CA THR A 149 -5.33 17.47 25.22
C THR A 149 -6.10 17.38 26.54
N GLY A 150 -5.59 16.60 27.49
CA GLY A 150 -6.21 16.43 28.81
C GLY A 150 -6.78 15.03 29.03
N PRO A 151 -7.39 14.78 30.20
CA PRO A 151 -7.80 13.44 30.62
C PRO A 151 -8.93 12.84 29.77
N LYS A 152 -9.74 13.68 29.13
CA LYS A 152 -10.84 13.28 28.23
C LYS A 152 -10.54 13.61 26.76
N ALA A 153 -9.27 13.74 26.40
CA ALA A 153 -8.87 14.03 25.03
C ALA A 153 -9.30 12.90 24.07
N THR A 154 -9.97 13.27 22.99
CA THR A 154 -10.46 12.33 21.96
C THR A 154 -9.80 12.54 20.60
N ALA A 155 -9.12 13.67 20.38
CA ALA A 155 -8.43 13.92 19.11
C ALA A 155 -7.33 12.87 18.81
N GLY A 156 -6.72 12.31 19.86
CA GLY A 156 -5.71 11.24 19.77
C GLY A 156 -6.21 9.94 19.17
N ILE A 157 -7.54 9.77 19.03
CA ILE A 157 -8.12 8.66 18.26
C ILE A 157 -7.72 8.75 16.80
N PHE A 158 -7.64 9.97 16.24
CA PHE A 158 -7.54 10.22 14.81
C PHE A 158 -6.10 10.49 14.35
N ALA A 159 -5.38 11.34 15.08
CA ALA A 159 -4.01 11.75 14.75
C ALA A 159 -3.09 11.59 15.97
N THR A 160 -1.78 11.55 15.76
CA THR A 160 -0.82 11.42 16.86
C THR A 160 -0.56 12.77 17.52
N TYR A 161 -0.23 12.74 18.81
CA TYR A 161 0.14 13.91 19.59
C TYR A 161 1.34 13.59 20.45
N LEU A 162 2.24 14.55 20.57
CA LEU A 162 3.46 14.40 21.36
C LEU A 162 3.12 14.33 22.86
N PRO A 163 3.61 13.31 23.61
CA PRO A 163 3.39 13.22 25.04
C PRO A 163 4.25 14.25 25.80
N ASN A 164 3.83 14.60 27.02
CA ASN A 164 4.44 15.67 27.83
C ASN A 164 5.92 15.47 28.17
N HIS A 165 6.44 14.23 28.15
CA HIS A 165 7.85 13.95 28.41
C HIS A 165 8.76 14.12 27.19
N MET A 166 8.19 14.40 26.02
CA MET A 166 8.92 14.54 24.76
C MET A 166 9.03 16.00 24.33
N THR A 167 10.12 16.31 23.63
CA THR A 167 10.31 17.60 22.94
C THR A 167 10.13 17.42 21.44
N LEU A 168 9.80 18.49 20.72
CA LEU A 168 9.60 18.46 19.27
C LEU A 168 10.79 17.83 18.52
N TRP A 169 12.03 18.19 18.92
CA TRP A 169 13.25 17.60 18.35
C TRP A 169 13.34 16.08 18.59
N ARG A 170 13.05 15.61 19.80
CA ARG A 170 13.07 14.17 20.10
C ARG A 170 11.99 13.42 19.33
N GLY A 171 10.80 14.00 19.19
CA GLY A 171 9.74 13.43 18.37
C GLY A 171 10.10 13.37 16.89
N PHE A 172 10.79 14.38 16.37
CA PHE A 172 11.33 14.35 15.00
C PHE A 172 12.34 13.23 14.80
N LEU A 173 13.30 13.07 15.73
CA LEU A 173 14.28 12.00 15.68
C LEU A 173 13.63 10.61 15.75
N ASP A 174 12.63 10.45 16.63
CA ASP A 174 11.84 9.23 16.78
C ASP A 174 11.16 8.86 15.46
N GLU A 175 10.39 9.78 14.86
CA GLU A 175 9.69 9.54 13.57
C GLU A 175 10.64 9.24 12.41
N VAL A 176 11.80 9.90 12.33
CA VAL A 176 12.85 9.58 11.33
C VAL A 176 13.34 8.15 11.54
N PHE A 177 13.65 7.76 12.78
CA PHE A 177 14.23 6.45 13.08
C PHE A 177 13.22 5.32 12.86
N LEU A 178 11.99 5.45 13.38
CA LEU A 178 10.93 4.45 13.24
C LEU A 178 10.58 4.23 11.76
N THR A 179 10.46 5.30 10.98
CA THR A 179 10.15 5.17 9.54
C THR A 179 11.34 4.61 8.76
N GLY A 180 12.57 4.89 9.19
CA GLY A 180 13.77 4.25 8.63
C GLY A 180 13.79 2.74 8.85
N ILE A 181 13.48 2.28 10.06
CA ILE A 181 13.33 0.85 10.37
C ILE A 181 12.23 0.23 9.51
N LEU A 182 11.06 0.89 9.44
CA LEU A 182 9.96 0.44 8.59
C LEU A 182 10.44 0.20 7.16
N GLN A 183 11.07 1.20 6.53
CA GLN A 183 11.45 1.10 5.13
C GLN A 183 12.57 0.08 4.87
N LEU A 184 13.53 -0.03 5.79
CA LEU A 184 14.60 -1.03 5.73
C LEU A 184 14.01 -2.45 5.78
N CYS A 185 13.12 -2.72 6.74
CA CYS A 185 12.48 -4.02 6.87
C CYS A 185 11.51 -4.31 5.71
N LEU A 186 10.79 -3.31 5.19
CA LEU A 186 9.95 -3.49 3.99
C LEU A 186 10.78 -3.96 2.79
N PHE A 187 11.97 -3.40 2.58
CA PHE A 187 12.86 -3.88 1.53
C PHE A 187 13.35 -5.29 1.81
N ALA A 188 13.76 -5.61 3.03
CA ALA A 188 14.18 -6.97 3.39
C ALA A 188 13.07 -8.01 3.14
N ILE A 189 11.82 -7.71 3.49
CA ILE A 189 10.67 -8.60 3.32
C ILE A 189 10.34 -8.86 1.84
N THR A 190 10.60 -7.88 0.96
CA THR A 190 10.14 -7.90 -0.44
C THR A 190 11.25 -8.12 -1.47
N ASP A 191 12.51 -8.10 -1.05
CA ASP A 191 13.66 -8.29 -1.92
C ASP A 191 13.88 -9.76 -2.27
N LYS A 192 13.53 -10.11 -3.51
CA LYS A 192 13.63 -11.47 -4.06
C LYS A 192 15.05 -12.02 -4.13
N ASN A 193 16.08 -11.17 -4.00
CA ASN A 193 17.48 -11.60 -4.04
C ASN A 193 18.07 -11.80 -2.64
N ASN A 194 17.30 -11.54 -1.58
CA ASN A 194 17.69 -11.78 -0.20
C ASN A 194 16.91 -13.00 0.35
N ASN A 195 16.44 -12.95 1.60
CA ASN A 195 15.51 -13.90 2.20
C ASN A 195 14.14 -13.24 2.41
N PRO A 196 13.36 -13.05 1.32
CA PRO A 196 12.06 -12.40 1.41
C PRO A 196 11.04 -13.30 2.14
N ALA A 197 9.89 -12.73 2.48
CA ALA A 197 8.76 -13.53 2.90
C ALA A 197 8.34 -14.52 1.79
N LEU A 198 7.76 -15.65 2.20
CA LEU A 198 7.20 -16.62 1.26
C LEU A 198 6.11 -15.97 0.40
N GLN A 199 6.01 -16.37 -0.86
CA GLN A 199 5.00 -15.84 -1.76
C GLN A 199 3.59 -16.02 -1.19
N GLY A 200 2.84 -14.91 -1.09
CA GLY A 200 1.50 -14.86 -0.52
C GLY A 200 1.46 -14.57 0.99
N THR A 201 2.60 -14.54 1.69
CA THR A 201 2.67 -14.22 3.12
C THR A 201 3.26 -12.83 3.40
N GLU A 202 3.68 -12.09 2.36
CA GLU A 202 4.29 -10.77 2.48
C GLU A 202 3.38 -9.81 3.26
N ALA A 203 2.07 -9.82 2.97
CA ALA A 203 1.07 -8.99 3.64
C ALA A 203 1.04 -9.22 5.17
N LEU A 204 1.14 -10.48 5.60
CA LEU A 204 1.10 -10.84 7.02
C LEU A 204 2.39 -10.39 7.72
N VAL A 205 3.56 -10.64 7.10
CA VAL A 205 4.85 -10.25 7.67
C VAL A 205 4.99 -8.73 7.76
N ILE A 206 4.48 -8.00 6.76
CA ILE A 206 4.41 -6.53 6.81
C ILE A 206 3.51 -6.06 7.96
N GLY A 207 2.35 -6.69 8.19
CA GLY A 207 1.50 -6.36 9.33
C GLY A 207 2.17 -6.62 10.68
N ILE A 208 2.88 -7.75 10.81
CA ILE A 208 3.67 -8.08 11.99
C ILE A 208 4.75 -7.02 12.24
N LEU A 209 5.44 -6.55 11.20
CA LEU A 209 6.42 -5.46 11.30
C LEU A 209 5.80 -4.20 11.93
N ILE A 210 4.61 -3.79 11.49
CA ILE A 210 3.89 -2.65 12.07
C ILE A 210 3.53 -2.91 13.54
N CYS A 211 3.03 -4.10 13.88
CA CYS A 211 2.74 -4.48 15.26
C CYS A 211 3.99 -4.32 16.15
N VAL A 212 5.13 -4.84 15.70
CA VAL A 212 6.38 -4.83 16.47
C VAL A 212 6.92 -3.41 16.63
N ILE A 213 6.85 -2.57 15.59
CA ILE A 213 7.21 -1.14 15.71
C ILE A 213 6.36 -0.46 16.79
N GLY A 214 5.04 -0.66 16.77
CA GLY A 214 4.13 -0.09 17.78
C GLY A 214 4.45 -0.58 19.19
N ILE A 215 4.66 -1.88 19.38
CA ILE A 215 4.98 -2.49 20.68
C ILE A 215 6.31 -1.98 21.23
N SER A 216 7.35 -1.90 20.39
CA SER A 216 8.71 -1.62 20.83
C SER A 216 9.02 -0.12 20.92
N LEU A 217 8.43 0.70 20.04
CA LEU A 217 8.90 2.07 19.81
C LEU A 217 7.76 3.11 19.83
N GLY A 218 6.51 2.69 19.88
CA GLY A 218 5.39 3.60 19.61
C GLY A 218 4.98 4.57 20.73
N MET A 219 5.46 4.39 21.96
CA MET A 219 5.05 5.20 23.13
C MET A 219 5.42 6.69 23.01
N ASN A 220 6.50 7.02 22.30
CA ASN A 220 7.08 8.36 22.30
C ASN A 220 6.37 9.35 21.37
N SER A 221 5.77 8.85 20.28
CA SER A 221 5.20 9.67 19.20
C SER A 221 3.86 9.13 18.69
N GLY A 222 3.44 7.94 19.14
CA GLY A 222 2.32 7.21 18.57
C GLY A 222 2.64 6.53 17.24
N TYR A 223 3.92 6.40 16.88
CA TYR A 223 4.42 5.77 15.65
C TYR A 223 3.63 6.21 14.42
N ALA A 224 3.58 7.52 14.15
CA ALA A 224 2.82 8.02 13.02
C ALA A 224 3.33 7.40 11.71
N ILE A 225 4.65 7.43 11.49
CA ILE A 225 5.46 6.76 10.43
C ILE A 225 4.92 6.86 8.99
N ASN A 226 3.89 7.67 8.80
CA ASN A 226 3.07 7.73 7.61
C ASN A 226 2.31 9.07 7.59
N PRO A 227 2.69 10.01 6.69
CA PRO A 227 2.00 11.28 6.57
C PRO A 227 0.51 11.13 6.24
N SER A 228 0.15 10.09 5.46
CA SER A 228 -1.23 9.78 5.08
C SER A 228 -2.07 9.27 6.27
N ARG A 229 -1.44 8.76 7.34
CA ARG A 229 -2.10 8.28 8.57
C ARG A 229 -2.35 9.40 9.58
N ASP A 230 -1.64 10.52 9.47
CA ASP A 230 -1.69 11.59 10.47
C ASP A 230 -2.39 12.86 9.95
N LEU A 231 -1.91 13.43 8.83
CA LEU A 231 -2.40 14.73 8.37
C LEU A 231 -3.88 14.70 7.92
N PRO A 232 -4.36 13.72 7.14
CA PRO A 232 -5.76 13.71 6.73
C PRO A 232 -6.76 13.55 7.89
N PRO A 233 -6.58 12.61 8.86
CA PRO A 233 -7.43 12.54 10.03
C PRO A 233 -7.34 13.78 10.93
N ARG A 234 -6.17 14.43 11.04
CA ARG A 234 -6.01 15.70 11.75
C ARG A 234 -6.81 16.83 11.11
N PHE A 235 -6.83 16.88 9.78
CA PHE A 235 -7.66 17.83 9.05
C PHE A 235 -9.16 17.52 9.20
N PHE A 236 -9.53 16.24 9.27
CA PHE A 236 -10.88 15.84 9.62
C PHE A 236 -11.29 16.35 11.01
N THR A 237 -10.48 16.13 12.06
CA THR A 237 -10.83 16.59 13.42
C THR A 237 -10.91 18.11 13.52
N PHE A 238 -10.06 18.84 12.78
CA PHE A 238 -10.20 20.29 12.64
C PHE A 238 -11.60 20.69 12.15
N ILE A 239 -12.07 20.09 11.05
CA ILE A 239 -13.39 20.37 10.47
C ILE A 239 -14.52 19.90 11.40
N ALA A 240 -14.34 18.76 12.06
CA ALA A 240 -15.37 18.14 12.89
C ALA A 240 -15.59 18.83 14.25
N GLY A 241 -14.75 19.79 14.62
CA GLY A 241 -15.01 20.66 15.78
C GLY A 241 -14.00 20.58 16.93
N TRP A 242 -12.89 19.86 16.79
CA TRP A 242 -11.79 19.88 17.78
C TRP A 242 -11.00 21.21 17.77
N GLY A 243 -11.20 22.05 16.76
CA GLY A 243 -10.62 23.38 16.65
C GLY A 243 -9.15 23.41 16.23
N GLU A 244 -8.56 24.61 16.19
CA GLU A 244 -7.19 24.85 15.72
C GLU A 244 -6.11 24.17 16.58
N GLN A 245 -6.46 23.78 17.82
CA GLN A 245 -5.53 23.12 18.73
C GLN A 245 -4.98 21.80 18.16
N VAL A 246 -5.68 21.15 17.22
CA VAL A 246 -5.17 19.96 16.54
C VAL A 246 -3.89 20.22 15.76
N PHE A 247 -3.59 21.48 15.41
CA PHE A 247 -2.35 21.89 14.76
C PHE A 247 -1.37 22.61 15.69
N SER A 248 -1.81 23.17 16.83
CA SER A 248 -0.89 23.87 17.75
C SER A 248 -0.36 22.99 18.90
N ALA A 249 -1.05 21.91 19.25
CA ALA A 249 -0.63 21.01 20.32
C ALA A 249 0.77 20.40 20.08
N GLY A 250 1.56 20.26 21.15
CA GLY A 250 2.90 19.70 21.10
C GLY A 250 3.89 20.56 20.32
N ASP A 251 3.89 21.87 20.54
CA ASP A 251 4.73 22.85 19.84
C ASP A 251 4.59 22.78 18.31
N ASN A 252 3.34 22.79 17.84
CA ASN A 252 2.98 22.59 16.43
C ASN A 252 3.39 21.20 15.90
N TRP A 253 3.10 20.12 16.63
CA TRP A 253 3.52 18.76 16.29
C TRP A 253 3.18 18.29 14.86
N TRP A 254 2.09 18.78 14.28
CA TRP A 254 1.51 18.31 13.01
C TRP A 254 2.48 18.18 11.82
N TRP A 255 3.50 19.04 11.74
CA TRP A 255 4.43 19.02 10.60
C TRP A 255 5.48 17.91 10.75
N VAL A 256 5.72 17.41 11.96
CA VAL A 256 6.73 16.37 12.21
C VAL A 256 6.31 15.05 11.56
N PRO A 257 5.11 14.48 11.80
CA PRO A 257 4.63 13.29 11.07
C PRO A 257 4.49 13.46 9.55
N LEU A 258 4.52 14.70 9.05
CA LEU A 258 4.49 14.98 7.61
C LEU A 258 5.90 14.92 6.99
N VAL A 259 6.91 15.46 7.68
CA VAL A 259 8.26 15.69 7.12
C VAL A 259 9.28 14.65 7.60
N ALA A 260 9.23 14.22 8.86
CA ALA A 260 10.17 13.25 9.41
C ALA A 260 10.06 11.88 8.73
N PRO A 261 8.85 11.32 8.46
CA PRO A 261 8.75 9.99 7.86
C PRO A 261 9.35 9.87 6.45
N PRO A 262 9.11 10.80 5.48
CA PRO A 262 9.78 10.72 4.18
C PRO A 262 11.32 10.74 4.26
N LEU A 263 11.87 11.54 5.18
CA LEU A 263 13.32 11.56 5.44
C LEU A 263 13.80 10.22 6.01
N GLY A 264 13.12 9.72 7.04
CA GLY A 264 13.41 8.43 7.67
C GLY A 264 13.35 7.27 6.67
N ALA A 265 12.25 7.16 5.93
CA ALA A 265 12.07 6.15 4.90
C ALA A 265 13.20 6.19 3.85
N TYR A 266 13.53 7.38 3.33
CA TYR A 266 14.61 7.53 2.36
C TYR A 266 15.96 7.04 2.93
N LEU A 267 16.31 7.46 4.15
CA LEU A 267 17.53 7.01 4.82
C LEU A 267 17.54 5.50 5.05
N GLY A 268 16.44 4.92 5.55
CA GLY A 268 16.30 3.48 5.76
C GLY A 268 16.44 2.67 4.47
N GLY A 269 15.85 3.17 3.38
CA GLY A 269 15.99 2.58 2.05
C GLY A 269 17.44 2.63 1.54
N ILE A 270 18.13 3.76 1.69
CA ILE A 270 19.55 3.88 1.35
C ILE A 270 20.41 2.92 2.18
N ILE A 271 20.18 2.85 3.49
CA ILE A 271 20.90 1.93 4.38
C ILE A 271 20.72 0.48 3.91
N TYR A 272 19.50 0.05 3.59
CA TYR A 272 19.27 -1.29 3.05
C TYR A 272 20.08 -1.54 1.76
N LEU A 273 20.03 -0.62 0.80
CA LEU A 273 20.72 -0.80 -0.49
C LEU A 273 22.25 -0.83 -0.35
N VAL A 274 22.81 0.01 0.52
CA VAL A 274 24.25 0.09 0.73
C VAL A 274 24.77 -1.11 1.52
N PHE A 275 24.12 -1.47 2.63
CA PHE A 275 24.64 -2.49 3.53
C PHE A 275 24.21 -3.91 3.18
N ILE A 276 22.97 -4.09 2.71
CA ILE A 276 22.41 -5.40 2.37
C ILE A 276 22.43 -5.60 0.86
N GLY A 277 21.80 -4.71 0.09
CA GLY A 277 21.64 -4.86 -1.36
C GLY A 277 22.97 -4.96 -2.12
N SER A 278 24.00 -4.24 -1.68
CA SER A 278 25.33 -4.27 -2.31
C SER A 278 26.13 -5.54 -1.95
N SER A 279 25.72 -6.26 -0.91
CA SER A 279 26.36 -7.49 -0.44
C SER A 279 25.77 -8.74 -1.09
N ILE A 280 24.60 -8.63 -1.75
CA ILE A 280 23.95 -9.73 -2.45
C ILE A 280 24.72 -10.02 -3.76
N PRO A 281 25.22 -11.25 -3.97
CA PRO A 281 25.90 -11.62 -5.20
C PRO A 281 24.99 -11.39 -6.42
N GLN A 282 25.45 -10.61 -7.40
CA GLN A 282 24.74 -10.48 -8.66
C GLN A 282 25.11 -11.65 -9.58
N GLU A 283 24.11 -12.37 -10.07
CA GLU A 283 24.29 -13.25 -11.23
C GLU A 283 24.91 -12.42 -12.37
N PRO A 284 26.03 -12.86 -12.97
CA PRO A 284 26.64 -12.14 -14.06
C PRO A 284 25.59 -11.96 -15.17
N ARG A 285 25.32 -10.71 -15.56
CA ARG A 285 24.40 -10.40 -16.67
C ARG A 285 24.83 -11.23 -17.87
N ARG A 286 24.05 -12.25 -18.24
CA ARG A 286 24.19 -12.88 -19.54
C ARG A 286 23.96 -11.79 -20.57
N LEU A 287 25.03 -11.32 -21.20
CA LEU A 287 24.92 -10.62 -22.48
C LEU A 287 24.30 -11.63 -23.44
N GLU A 288 22.98 -11.61 -23.57
CA GLU A 288 22.34 -12.25 -24.71
C GLU A 288 22.84 -11.53 -25.95
N ASN A 289 23.68 -12.24 -26.69
CA ASN A 289 24.31 -11.80 -27.92
C ASN A 289 23.26 -11.21 -28.87
N SER A 290 23.42 -9.92 -29.17
CA SER A 290 22.74 -9.17 -30.23
C SER A 290 23.08 -9.65 -31.66
N VAL A 291 23.55 -10.89 -31.83
CA VAL A 291 24.08 -11.42 -33.11
C VAL A 291 22.99 -12.08 -33.97
N THR A 292 21.79 -12.37 -33.44
CA THR A 292 20.73 -13.02 -34.24
C THR A 292 19.80 -12.06 -35.01
N GLN A 293 20.02 -10.74 -34.94
CA GLN A 293 19.14 -9.77 -35.62
C GLN A 293 19.69 -9.26 -36.97
N GLU A 294 20.95 -9.52 -37.32
CA GLU A 294 21.52 -9.05 -38.59
C GLU A 294 21.23 -9.99 -39.79
N ASP A 295 20.91 -11.27 -39.54
CA ASP A 295 20.73 -12.29 -40.59
C ASP A 295 19.33 -12.32 -41.24
N ARG A 296 18.43 -11.40 -40.89
CA ARG A 296 17.07 -11.30 -41.48
C ARG A 296 16.85 -10.09 -42.39
N ARG A 297 17.88 -9.30 -42.68
CA ARG A 297 17.81 -8.11 -43.55
C ARG A 297 18.72 -8.21 -44.78
N THR A 298 18.63 -9.32 -45.50
CA THR A 298 19.12 -9.34 -46.90
C THR A 298 18.15 -10.10 -47.78
N THR A 299 17.52 -9.31 -48.65
CA THR A 299 16.38 -9.63 -49.49
C THR A 299 16.78 -10.52 -50.66
N VAL A 300 15.86 -11.43 -50.98
CA VAL A 300 15.77 -12.34 -52.13
C VAL A 300 16.11 -11.67 -53.47
N VAL A 301 16.95 -12.33 -54.29
CA VAL A 301 17.04 -12.14 -55.75
C VAL A 301 16.70 -13.48 -56.42
N PRO A 302 15.79 -13.53 -57.43
CA PRO A 302 15.47 -14.79 -58.09
C PRO A 302 16.42 -15.05 -59.27
N LYS A 303 17.02 -16.25 -59.33
CA LYS A 303 17.56 -16.82 -60.56
C LYS A 303 17.06 -18.25 -60.78
N THR A 304 16.69 -18.46 -62.04
CA THR A 304 16.11 -19.59 -62.74
C THR A 304 16.77 -20.97 -62.58
N VAL A 305 15.89 -21.98 -62.47
CA VAL A 305 15.89 -23.33 -63.09
C VAL A 305 17.10 -24.27 -62.90
N SER A 306 16.87 -25.41 -62.22
CA SER A 306 17.23 -26.74 -62.76
C SER A 306 16.45 -27.87 -62.04
N TYR A 307 15.95 -28.81 -62.84
CA TYR A 307 15.09 -29.94 -62.48
C TYR A 307 15.92 -31.11 -61.93
N LYS A 308 15.47 -31.78 -60.87
CA LYS A 308 15.67 -33.24 -60.67
C LYS A 308 14.77 -33.82 -59.59
N SER A 309 13.86 -34.67 -60.06
CA SER A 309 13.20 -35.84 -59.43
C SER A 309 13.81 -36.35 -58.12
N SER A 310 12.97 -36.71 -57.12
CA SER A 310 12.73 -38.11 -56.69
C SER A 310 11.85 -38.23 -55.42
N ILE A 311 10.67 -38.87 -55.57
CA ILE A 311 10.10 -39.97 -54.76
C ILE A 311 9.83 -39.78 -53.23
N THR A 312 8.54 -39.76 -52.86
CA THR A 312 7.90 -40.13 -51.56
C THR A 312 7.87 -41.66 -51.36
N PRO A 313 7.75 -42.27 -50.15
CA PRO A 313 6.55 -42.14 -49.25
C PRO A 313 6.81 -42.31 -47.71
N ALA A 314 6.03 -41.66 -46.82
CA ALA A 314 4.89 -42.17 -45.98
C ALA A 314 5.20 -43.03 -44.71
N TYR A 315 4.98 -42.41 -43.51
CA TYR A 315 4.37 -42.88 -42.21
C TYR A 315 4.79 -44.20 -41.51
N PRO A 316 4.41 -44.53 -40.22
CA PRO A 316 3.58 -43.83 -39.20
C PRO A 316 4.09 -43.84 -37.70
N VAL A 317 3.37 -43.02 -36.91
CA VAL A 317 3.05 -43.00 -35.45
C VAL A 317 3.32 -44.23 -34.56
N LEU A 318 3.81 -44.01 -33.32
CA LEU A 318 3.47 -44.80 -32.10
C LEU A 318 3.70 -43.95 -30.81
N VAL A 319 2.64 -43.42 -30.19
CA VAL A 319 2.03 -43.78 -28.86
C VAL A 319 2.97 -43.72 -27.63
N GLN A 320 2.66 -42.80 -26.70
CA GLN A 320 3.24 -42.66 -25.35
C GLN A 320 2.76 -43.77 -24.38
N PRO A 321 3.44 -43.94 -23.23
CA PRO A 321 2.77 -43.61 -21.97
C PRO A 321 3.66 -42.87 -20.94
N ALA A 322 3.02 -42.07 -20.08
CA ALA A 322 3.57 -41.51 -18.83
C ALA A 322 3.03 -42.32 -17.61
N PRO A 323 3.39 -41.97 -16.36
CA PRO A 323 4.66 -42.18 -15.64
C PRO A 323 4.45 -43.16 -14.44
N PRO A 324 5.43 -43.35 -13.54
CA PRO A 324 5.10 -43.69 -12.15
C PRO A 324 5.58 -42.65 -11.13
N LEU A 325 4.68 -42.36 -10.19
CA LEU A 325 4.92 -41.84 -8.84
C LEU A 325 5.48 -42.96 -7.95
N CYS A 326 6.46 -42.66 -7.08
CA CYS A 326 6.49 -43.15 -5.69
C CYS A 326 7.61 -42.48 -4.86
N ASP A 327 7.18 -41.77 -3.82
CA ASP A 327 7.71 -41.70 -2.46
C ASP A 327 9.23 -41.77 -2.17
N SER A 328 9.75 -40.71 -1.56
CA SER A 328 10.26 -40.81 -0.18
C SER A 328 10.52 -39.43 0.44
N ILE A 329 9.90 -39.26 1.60
CA ILE A 329 10.07 -38.22 2.61
C ILE A 329 11.51 -38.25 3.15
N LEU A 330 12.12 -37.08 3.38
CA LEU A 330 12.93 -36.83 4.59
C LEU A 330 13.02 -35.33 4.86
N LEU A 331 12.20 -34.90 5.83
CA LEU A 331 12.37 -33.70 6.62
C LEU A 331 13.59 -33.88 7.53
N GLU A 332 14.61 -33.03 7.39
CA GLU A 332 15.50 -32.68 8.50
C GLU A 332 15.89 -31.20 8.45
N ARG A 333 15.52 -30.49 9.52
CA ARG A 333 16.17 -29.32 10.13
C ARG A 333 16.50 -28.12 9.21
N PHE A 334 15.66 -27.09 9.23
CA PHE A 334 15.80 -25.84 10.01
C PHE A 334 14.52 -25.01 9.86
#